data_AF-A0A846PYN7-F1
#
_entry.id   AF-A0A846PYN7-F1
#
_cell.length_a   1.000
_cell.length_b   1.000
_cell.length_c   1.000
_cell.angle_alpha   90.00
_cell.angle_beta   90.00
_cell.angle_gamma   90.00
#
_symmetry.space_group_name_H-M   'P 1'
#
loop_
_entity.id
_entity.type
_entity.pdbx_description
1 polymer ?
#
loop_
_entity_poly.entity_id
_entity_poly.type
_entity_poly.pdbx_seq_one_letter_code
_entity_poly.pdbx_strand_id
1 'polypeptide(L)'
;MTHYFVSKVKNIHQTPTTCVNCGSTDLKKDAVLATMGPSEKNADYVPSVLCLSCETLMIITTNPGATLGINHSAGNQVTVRES
;
A
#
# COMPACT_ATOMS: atom_id res chain seq x y z
N MET A 1 -5.35 7.55 16.76
CA MET A 1 -5.49 6.24 16.09
C MET A 1 -6.26 6.49 14.80
N THR A 2 -5.65 6.25 13.64
CA THR A 2 -6.31 6.50 12.35
C THR A 2 -6.61 5.16 11.69
N HIS A 3 -7.84 4.98 11.22
CA HIS A 3 -8.26 3.78 10.51
C HIS A 3 -8.18 4.05 9.01
N TYR A 4 -7.38 3.25 8.31
CA TYR A 4 -7.22 3.31 6.87
C TYR A 4 -7.94 2.14 6.22
N PHE A 5 -8.54 2.41 5.07
CA PHE A 5 -9.18 1.41 4.23
C PHE A 5 -8.38 1.22 2.96
N VAL A 6 -8.22 -0.04 2.56
CA VAL A 6 -7.59 -0.43 1.30
C VAL A 6 -8.60 -1.23 0.50
N SER A 7 -9.08 -0.67 -0.60
CA SER A 7 -10.00 -1.35 -1.52
C SER A 7 -9.24 -1.97 -2.70
N LYS A 8 -8.12 -1.36 -3.10
CA LYS A 8 -7.31 -1.83 -4.24
C LYS A 8 -5.84 -1.74 -3.93
N VAL A 9 -5.08 -2.68 -4.48
CA VAL A 9 -3.62 -2.69 -4.39
C VAL A 9 -3.04 -2.62 -5.79
N LYS A 10 -2.08 -1.73 -6.01
CA LYS A 10 -1.36 -1.59 -7.28
C LYS A 10 0.13 -1.51 -7.06
N ASN A 11 0.90 -2.22 -7.87
CA ASN A 11 2.35 -2.12 -7.90
C ASN A 11 2.77 -1.00 -8.85
N ILE A 12 3.69 -0.14 -8.39
CA ILE A 12 4.23 0.97 -9.16
C ILE A 12 5.76 1.02 -8.99
N HIS A 13 6.46 1.58 -9.97
CA HIS A 13 7.92 1.60 -9.97
C HIS A 13 8.54 2.85 -9.33
N GLN A 14 7.76 3.92 -9.17
CA GLN A 14 8.23 5.22 -8.70
C GLN A 14 7.22 5.84 -7.76
N THR A 15 7.65 6.75 -6.88
CA THR A 15 6.72 7.46 -5.99
C THR A 15 5.77 8.34 -6.81
N PRO A 16 4.46 8.14 -6.73
CA PRO A 16 3.51 8.87 -7.54
C PRO A 16 3.23 10.24 -6.91
N THR A 17 3.04 11.27 -7.74
CA THR A 17 2.53 12.58 -7.30
C THR A 17 1.01 12.64 -7.25
N THR A 18 0.33 11.75 -8.00
CA THR A 18 -1.12 11.58 -8.04
C THR A 18 -1.48 10.09 -8.01
N CYS A 19 -2.67 9.76 -7.50
CA CYS A 19 -3.13 8.39 -7.46
C CYS A 19 -3.24 7.80 -8.88
N VAL A 20 -2.60 6.66 -9.12
CA VAL A 20 -2.63 5.98 -10.42
C VAL A 20 -4.01 5.40 -10.78
N ASN A 21 -4.95 5.40 -9.83
CA ASN A 21 -6.31 4.89 -10.04
C ASN A 21 -7.34 6.00 -10.27
N CYS A 22 -7.32 7.09 -9.49
CA CYS A 22 -8.32 8.17 -9.60
C CYS A 22 -7.74 9.56 -9.92
N GLY A 23 -6.41 9.72 -10.00
CA GLY A 23 -5.75 11.01 -10.27
C GLY A 23 -5.71 11.99 -9.10
N SER A 24 -6.26 11.64 -7.93
CA SER A 24 -6.24 12.51 -6.73
C SER A 24 -4.83 12.74 -6.19
N THR A 25 -4.58 13.93 -5.65
CA THR A 25 -3.34 14.29 -4.92
C THR A 25 -3.40 13.94 -3.43
N ASP A 26 -4.53 13.44 -2.94
CA ASP A 26 -4.73 13.06 -1.53
C ASP A 26 -4.07 11.71 -1.24
N LEU A 27 -2.74 11.77 -1.10
CA LEU A 27 -1.84 10.64 -0.94
C LEU A 27 -1.17 10.66 0.43
N LYS A 28 -1.24 9.53 1.13
CA LYS A 28 -0.58 9.30 2.41
C LYS A 28 0.52 8.27 2.27
N LYS A 29 1.77 8.71 2.44
CA LYS A 29 2.94 7.81 2.50
C LYS A 29 2.94 7.02 3.80
N ASP A 30 3.33 5.75 3.73
CA ASP A 30 3.55 4.85 4.86
C ASP A 30 2.37 4.74 5.84
N ALA A 31 1.13 5.00 5.36
CA ALA A 31 -0.08 4.77 6.13
C ALA A 31 -0.25 3.28 6.48
N VAL A 32 0.20 2.41 5.58
CA VAL A 32 0.08 0.95 5.66
C VAL A 32 1.49 0.37 5.46
N LEU A 33 1.91 -0.53 6.35
CA LEU A 33 3.19 -1.23 6.16
C LEU A 33 2.96 -2.35 5.14
N ALA A 34 3.56 -2.23 3.96
CA ALA A 34 3.58 -3.30 3.00
C ALA A 34 4.91 -4.07 3.13
N THR A 35 4.85 -5.38 3.05
CA THR A 35 6.03 -6.26 3.04
C THR A 35 6.01 -7.11 1.78
N MET A 36 7.14 -7.24 1.09
CA MET A 36 7.27 -8.08 -0.10
C MET A 36 8.45 -9.03 0.03
N GLY A 37 8.25 -10.29 -0.35
CA GLY A 37 9.33 -11.27 -0.39
C GLY A 37 8.89 -12.60 -1.00
N PRO A 38 9.80 -13.57 -1.14
CA PRO A 38 9.47 -14.90 -1.66
C PRO A 38 8.55 -15.70 -0.72
N SER A 39 8.40 -15.27 0.54
CA SER A 39 7.48 -15.82 1.54
C SER A 39 7.26 -14.81 2.66
N GLU A 40 6.18 -14.92 3.44
CA GLU A 40 5.89 -14.02 4.58
C GLU A 40 7.03 -13.96 5.60
N LYS A 41 7.76 -15.08 5.79
CA LYS A 41 8.91 -15.15 6.71
C LYS A 41 10.15 -14.39 6.22
N ASN A 42 10.25 -14.12 4.92
CA ASN A 42 11.38 -13.45 4.28
C ASN A 42 10.90 -12.20 3.53
N ALA A 43 9.89 -11.51 4.07
CA ALA A 43 9.31 -10.33 3.44
C ALA A 43 10.01 -9.06 3.95
N ASP A 44 10.62 -8.30 3.05
CA ASP A 44 11.21 -7.01 3.33
C ASP A 44 10.16 -5.91 3.29
N TYR A 45 10.30 -4.88 4.13
CA TYR A 45 9.44 -3.71 4.08
C TYR A 45 9.59 -2.99 2.74
N VAL A 46 8.47 -2.72 2.10
CA VAL A 46 8.43 -1.94 0.86
C VAL A 46 7.69 -0.61 1.07
N PRO A 47 8.17 0.49 0.48
CA PRO A 47 7.50 1.77 0.57
C PRO A 47 6.10 1.69 -0.05
N SER A 48 5.11 2.26 0.65
CA SER A 48 3.73 2.28 0.17
C SER A 48 3.09 3.66 0.26
N VAL A 49 2.14 3.93 -0.62
CA VAL A 49 1.40 5.18 -0.69
C VAL A 49 -0.08 4.86 -0.82
N LEU A 50 -0.87 5.25 0.17
CA LEU A 50 -2.32 5.08 0.15
C LEU A 50 -3.00 6.33 -0.40
N CYS A 51 -3.87 6.17 -1.40
CA CYS A 51 -4.79 7.23 -1.78
C CYS A 51 -6.00 7.23 -0.85
N LEU A 52 -6.23 8.34 -0.15
CA LEU A 52 -7.34 8.46 0.78
C LEU A 52 -8.68 8.73 0.08
N SER A 53 -8.65 9.20 -1.18
CA SER A 53 -9.87 9.46 -1.95
C SER A 53 -10.53 8.20 -2.52
N CYS A 54 -9.74 7.18 -2.89
CA CYS A 54 -10.25 5.95 -3.52
C CYS A 54 -9.71 4.67 -2.89
N GLU A 55 -9.09 4.77 -1.71
CA GLU A 55 -8.61 3.64 -0.91
C GLU A 55 -7.63 2.74 -1.69
N THR A 56 -6.93 3.29 -2.69
CA THR A 56 -5.96 2.53 -3.50
C THR A 56 -4.59 2.60 -2.85
N LEU A 57 -4.09 1.45 -2.39
CA LEU A 57 -2.74 1.26 -1.90
C LEU A 57 -1.79 1.03 -3.07
N MET A 58 -0.84 1.94 -3.24
CA MET A 58 0.18 1.86 -4.27
C MET A 58 1.50 1.43 -3.63
N ILE A 59 2.05 0.33 -4.09
CA ILE A 59 3.25 -0.30 -3.53
C ILE A 59 4.41 -0.05 -4.47
N ILE A 60 5.44 0.61 -3.96
CA ILE A 60 6.59 1.02 -4.75
C ILE A 60 7.56 -0.16 -4.78
N THR A 61 7.58 -0.88 -5.89
CA THR A 61 8.38 -2.09 -6.08
C THR A 61 8.85 -2.24 -7.52
N THR A 62 10.04 -2.81 -7.70
CA THR A 62 10.56 -3.23 -9.00
C THR A 62 10.23 -4.70 -9.32
N ASN A 63 9.73 -5.45 -8.34
CA ASN A 63 9.49 -6.90 -8.43
C ASN A 63 8.02 -7.24 -8.09
N PRO A 64 7.06 -7.03 -9.02
CA PRO A 64 5.63 -7.21 -8.76
C PRO A 64 5.19 -8.67 -8.54
N GLY A 65 6.07 -9.66 -8.73
CA GLY A 65 5.77 -11.08 -8.58
C GLY A 65 6.06 -11.69 -7.20
N ALA A 66 6.54 -10.89 -6.25
CA ALA A 66 6.79 -11.37 -4.88
C ALA A 66 5.48 -11.40 -4.07
N THR A 67 5.39 -12.31 -3.09
CA THR A 67 4.26 -12.39 -2.16
C THR A 67 4.14 -11.07 -1.41
N LEU A 68 2.95 -10.48 -1.46
CA LEU A 68 2.65 -9.23 -0.78
C LEU A 68 1.92 -9.50 0.54
N GLY A 69 2.51 -9.05 1.64
CA GLY A 69 1.86 -8.93 2.94
C GLY A 69 1.45 -7.48 3.21
N ILE A 70 0.20 -7.28 3.63
CA ILE A 70 -0.30 -5.97 4.08
C ILE A 70 -0.39 -6.01 5.60
N ASN A 71 0.44 -5.21 6.26
CA ASN A 71 0.53 -5.10 7.71
C ASN A 71 0.11 -3.71 8.17
N HIS A 72 -0.34 -3.66 9.41
CA HIS A 72 -0.75 -2.43 10.07
C HIS A 72 0.51 -1.71 10.58
N SER A 73 0.64 -0.42 10.29
CA SER A 73 1.67 0.40 10.94
C SER A 73 1.35 0.54 12.44
N ALA A 74 2.39 0.62 13.29
CA ALA A 74 2.22 0.78 14.73
C ALA A 74 1.37 2.02 15.03
N GLY A 75 0.17 1.82 15.59
CA GLY A 75 -0.79 2.87 15.93
C GLY A 75 -1.90 3.13 14.89
N ASN A 76 -1.90 2.43 13.76
CA ASN A 76 -2.94 2.52 12.73
C ASN A 76 -3.70 1.20 12.58
N GLN A 77 -4.98 1.29 12.24
CA GLN A 77 -5.77 0.13 11.81
C GLN A 77 -5.88 0.15 10.30
N VAL A 78 -5.84 -1.02 9.67
CA VAL A 78 -5.95 -1.20 8.22
C VAL A 78 -7.04 -2.24 7.99
N THR A 79 -7.97 -1.95 7.09
CA THR A 79 -8.95 -2.94 6.63
C THR A 79 -8.85 -3.05 5.13
N VAL A 80 -8.47 -4.25 4.67
CA VAL A 80 -8.54 -4.59 3.26
C VAL A 80 -9.98 -5.01 2.96
N ARG A 81 -10.66 -4.26 2.11
CA ARG A 81 -12.01 -4.58 1.64
C ARG A 81 -11.88 -5.30 0.31
N GLU A 82 -12.31 -6.55 0.26
CA GLU A 82 -12.57 -7.20 -1.02
C GLU A 82 -13.76 -6.50 -1.67
N SER A 83 -13.55 -5.94 -2.87
CA SER A 83 -14.59 -5.32 -3.69
C SER A 83 -14.56 -5.89 -5.08
#